data_AF-A0A8S9L516-F1
#
_entry.id   AF-A0A8S9L516-F1
#
_cell.length_a   1.000
_cell.length_b   1.000
_cell.length_c   1.000
_cell.angle_alpha   90.00
_cell.angle_beta   90.00
_cell.angle_gamma   90.00
#
_symmetry.space_group_name_H-M   'P 1'
#
loop_
_entity.id
_entity.type
_entity.pdbx_description
1 polymer ?
#
loop_
_entity_poly.entity_id
_entity_poly.type
_entity_poly.pdbx_seq_one_letter_code
_entity_poly.pdbx_strand_id
1 'polypeptide(L)'
;MRTNGRYYIYVGGYGTLEELLEVITWAQLGIHDKPVGLLNVEGYYNSLLSFIDKAVEEGFITPTARHIIVSAPSAKDLVKKLEEYVPRHEKVASKKSWEMEQIGQSPTCQISR
;
A
#
# COMPACT_ATOMS: atom_id res chain seq x y z
N MET A 1 -10.16 -1.48 12.50
CA MET A 1 -11.14 -0.37 12.70
C MET A 1 -10.71 0.86 11.89
N ARG A 2 -11.64 1.53 11.20
CA ARG A 2 -11.38 2.76 10.42
C ARG A 2 -11.78 4.00 11.22
N THR A 3 -10.84 4.88 11.55
CA THR A 3 -11.15 6.17 12.19
C THR A 3 -10.42 7.30 11.46
N ASN A 4 -11.17 8.33 11.01
CA ASN A 4 -10.62 9.48 10.26
C ASN A 4 -9.76 9.08 9.03
N GLY A 5 -10.08 7.92 8.46
CA GLY A 5 -9.38 7.24 7.37
C GLY A 5 -7.97 6.71 7.68
N ARG A 6 -7.54 6.71 8.95
CA ARG A 6 -6.41 5.88 9.38
C ARG A 6 -6.91 4.45 9.60
N TYR A 7 -6.04 3.49 9.27
CA TYR A 7 -6.35 2.07 9.41
C TYR A 7 -5.54 1.52 10.58
N TYR A 8 -6.27 0.98 11.56
CA TYR A 8 -5.69 0.32 12.72
C TYR A 8 -6.04 -1.16 12.66
N ILE A 9 -4.99 -1.96 12.66
CA ILE A 9 -5.06 -3.42 12.65
C ILE A 9 -4.64 -3.93 14.03
N TYR A 10 -5.54 -4.71 14.63
CA TYR A 10 -5.33 -5.38 15.90
C TYR A 10 -4.98 -6.85 15.64
N VAL A 11 -4.42 -7.56 16.64
CA VAL A 11 -4.10 -8.99 16.52
C VAL A 11 -5.33 -9.79 16.08
N GLY A 12 -5.16 -10.66 15.08
CA GLY A 12 -6.27 -11.39 14.48
C GLY A 12 -5.79 -12.46 13.49
N GLY A 13 -6.73 -13.29 13.03
CA GLY A 13 -6.47 -14.39 12.10
C GLY A 13 -6.54 -13.98 10.62
N TYR A 14 -6.90 -14.93 9.75
CA TYR A 14 -6.89 -14.74 8.29
C TYR A 14 -7.70 -13.54 7.79
N GLY A 15 -8.91 -13.30 8.33
CA GLY A 15 -9.71 -12.15 7.91
C GLY A 15 -9.02 -10.81 8.17
N THR A 16 -8.35 -10.69 9.33
CA THR A 16 -7.59 -9.48 9.67
C THR A 16 -6.36 -9.31 8.78
N LEU A 17 -5.73 -10.40 8.36
CA LEU A 17 -4.59 -10.37 7.45
C LEU A 17 -5.01 -9.97 6.03
N GLU A 18 -6.16 -10.46 5.57
CA GLU A 18 -6.73 -10.10 4.27
C GLU A 18 -7.07 -8.60 4.22
N GLU A 19 -7.80 -8.08 5.20
CA GLU A 19 -8.09 -6.64 5.31
C GLU A 19 -6.81 -5.79 5.38
N LEU A 20 -5.78 -6.26 6.11
CA LEU A 20 -4.50 -5.58 6.19
C LEU A 20 -3.83 -5.46 4.82
N LEU A 21 -3.76 -6.55 4.06
CA LEU A 21 -3.12 -6.59 2.74
C LEU A 21 -3.91 -5.78 1.70
N GLU A 22 -5.24 -5.77 1.77
CA GLU A 22 -6.09 -4.95 0.90
C GLU A 22 -5.75 -3.46 1.06
N VAL A 23 -5.71 -2.97 2.31
CA VAL A 23 -5.42 -1.56 2.60
C VAL A 23 -3.99 -1.18 2.21
N ILE A 24 -3.00 -2.07 2.44
CA ILE A 24 -1.62 -1.83 1.97
C ILE A 24 -1.59 -1.68 0.45
N THR A 25 -2.33 -2.53 -0.27
CA THR A 25 -2.40 -2.50 -1.73
C THR A 25 -3.04 -1.19 -2.22
N TRP A 26 -4.10 -0.70 -1.57
CA TRP A 26 -4.71 0.58 -1.92
C TRP A 26 -3.77 1.77 -1.69
N ALA A 27 -2.97 1.74 -0.62
CA ALA A 27 -1.93 2.73 -0.40
C ALA A 27 -0.87 2.68 -1.52
N GLN A 28 -0.42 1.47 -1.89
CA GLN A 28 0.55 1.28 -2.96
C GLN A 28 0.04 1.76 -4.34
N LEU A 29 -1.26 1.58 -4.61
CA LEU A 29 -1.93 2.10 -5.81
C LEU A 29 -2.15 3.62 -5.76
N GLY A 30 -1.89 4.26 -4.63
CA GLY A 30 -2.05 5.70 -4.45
C GLY A 30 -3.50 6.16 -4.28
N ILE A 31 -4.42 5.24 -3.93
CA ILE A 31 -5.83 5.52 -3.62
C ILE A 31 -5.94 6.33 -2.33
N HIS A 32 -5.03 6.09 -1.38
CA HIS A 32 -4.86 6.93 -0.19
C HIS A 32 -3.39 7.02 0.22
N ASP A 33 -2.99 8.16 0.77
CA ASP A 33 -1.61 8.36 1.24
C ASP A 33 -1.45 8.06 2.75
N LYS A 34 -2.47 7.47 3.38
CA LYS A 34 -2.53 7.24 4.84
C LYS A 34 -1.75 5.98 5.25
N PRO A 35 -1.03 6.00 6.39
CA PRO A 35 -0.29 4.85 6.88
C PRO A 35 -1.24 3.78 7.43
N VAL A 36 -0.75 2.54 7.43
CA VAL A 36 -1.41 1.38 8.03
C VAL A 36 -0.74 1.04 9.35
N GLY A 37 -1.47 1.21 10.45
CA GLY A 37 -0.97 0.97 11.80
C GLY A 37 -1.15 -0.48 12.23
N LEU A 38 -0.05 -1.13 12.61
CA LEU A 38 -0.03 -2.51 13.08
C LEU A 38 0.39 -2.57 14.55
N LEU A 39 -0.54 -2.94 15.44
CA LEU A 39 -0.22 -3.12 16.85
C LEU A 39 0.45 -4.48 17.06
N ASN A 40 1.77 -4.47 17.26
CA ASN A 40 2.61 -5.67 17.37
C ASN A 40 2.82 -6.10 18.83
N VAL A 41 1.76 -6.58 19.47
CA VAL A 41 1.81 -7.07 20.86
C VAL A 41 2.68 -8.32 20.93
N GLU A 42 3.66 -8.33 21.83
CA GLU A 42 4.57 -9.46 22.07
C GLU A 42 5.24 -10.05 20.81
N GLY A 43 5.36 -9.25 19.75
CA GLY A 43 5.98 -9.69 18.50
C GLY A 43 5.10 -10.59 17.62
N TYR A 44 3.78 -10.61 17.83
CA TYR A 44 2.83 -11.41 17.04
C TYR A 44 3.03 -11.27 15.51
N TYR A 45 3.32 -10.06 15.03
CA TYR A 45 3.51 -9.77 13.61
C TYR A 45 4.98 -9.80 13.15
N ASN A 46 5.93 -10.22 13.98
CA ASN A 46 7.35 -10.23 13.61
C ASN A 46 7.61 -11.06 12.33
N SER A 47 7.07 -12.27 12.26
CA SER A 47 7.24 -13.14 11.09
C SER A 47 6.65 -12.52 9.81
N LEU A 48 5.51 -11.83 9.91
CA LEU A 48 4.91 -11.13 8.78
C LEU A 48 5.78 -9.95 8.34
N LEU A 49 6.26 -9.14 9.29
CA LEU A 49 7.14 -8.00 8.99
C LEU A 49 8.44 -8.47 8.34
N SER A 50 9.05 -9.55 8.85
CA SER A 50 10.24 -10.16 8.25
C SER A 50 9.99 -10.72 6.85
N PHE A 51 8.83 -11.31 6.59
CA PHE A 51 8.45 -11.74 5.24
C PHE A 51 8.36 -10.55 4.28
N ILE A 52 7.75 -9.45 4.72
CA ILE A 52 7.65 -8.22 3.92
C ILE A 52 9.04 -7.60 3.69
N ASP A 53 9.89 -7.57 4.71
CA ASP A 53 11.28 -7.11 4.57
C ASP A 53 12.03 -7.96 3.53
N LYS A 54 11.84 -9.28 3.54
CA LYS A 54 12.42 -10.17 2.53
C LYS A 54 11.89 -9.88 1.13
N ALA A 55 10.59 -9.65 0.99
CA ALA A 55 10.00 -9.27 -0.30
C ALA A 55 10.54 -7.92 -0.83
N VAL A 56 10.96 -7.01 0.06
CA VAL A 56 11.68 -5.78 -0.32
C VAL A 56 13.09 -6.09 -0.80
N GLU A 57 13.83 -6.94 -0.08
CA GLU A 57 15.18 -7.36 -0.48
C GLU A 57 15.20 -8.04 -1.85
N GLU A 58 14.22 -8.90 -2.12
CA GLU A 58 14.08 -9.61 -3.41
C GLU A 58 13.50 -8.71 -4.52
N GLY A 59 13.13 -7.46 -4.22
CA GLY A 59 12.65 -6.49 -5.20
C GLY A 59 11.19 -6.63 -5.62
N PHE A 60 10.40 -7.47 -4.94
CA PHE A 60 8.95 -7.57 -5.17
C PHE A 60 8.18 -6.39 -4.59
N ILE A 61 8.70 -5.77 -3.53
CA ILE A 61 8.12 -4.58 -2.88
C ILE A 61 9.16 -3.46 -2.93
N THR A 62 8.76 -2.25 -3.31
CA THR A 62 9.68 -1.12 -3.29
C THR A 62 10.02 -0.72 -1.86
N PRO A 63 11.25 -0.27 -1.56
CA PRO A 63 11.62 0.23 -0.23
C PRO A 63 10.66 1.33 0.26
N THR A 64 10.11 2.10 -0.66
CA THR A 64 9.16 3.17 -0.35
C THR A 64 7.79 2.62 0.05
N ALA A 65 7.28 1.57 -0.61
CA ALA A 65 6.04 0.90 -0.23
C ALA A 65 6.15 0.21 1.13
N ARG A 66 7.35 -0.24 1.53
CA ARG A 66 7.59 -0.80 2.87
C ARG A 66 7.21 0.14 4.01
N HIS A 67 7.36 1.45 3.79
CA HIS A 67 7.05 2.48 4.78
C HIS A 67 5.55 2.72 4.97
N ILE A 68 4.67 2.15 4.13
CA ILE A 68 3.21 2.21 4.31
C ILE A 68 2.81 1.59 5.66
N ILE A 69 3.51 0.53 6.08
CA ILE A 69 3.24 -0.19 7.32
C ILE A 69 4.04 0.43 8.47
N VAL A 70 3.32 0.91 9.48
CA VAL A 70 3.89 1.43 10.73
C VAL A 70 3.52 0.48 11.85
N SER A 71 4.52 -0.13 12.50
CA SER A 71 4.31 -1.03 13.63
C SER A 71 4.84 -0.46 14.95
N ALA A 72 4.18 -0.82 16.05
CA ALA A 72 4.61 -0.49 17.40
C ALA A 72 4.05 -1.51 18.42
N PRO A 73 4.74 -1.73 19.56
CA PRO A 73 4.31 -2.71 20.55
C PRO A 73 3.15 -2.22 21.44
N SER A 74 2.92 -0.91 21.53
CA SER A 74 1.85 -0.30 22.34
C SER A 74 0.98 0.63 21.50
N ALA A 75 -0.29 0.76 21.89
CA ALA A 75 -1.23 1.64 21.19
C ALA A 75 -0.79 3.10 21.24
N LYS A 76 -0.21 3.54 22.36
CA LYS A 76 0.31 4.90 22.54
C LYS A 76 1.44 5.19 21.57
N ASP A 77 2.40 4.28 21.46
CA ASP A 77 3.53 4.42 20.54
C ASP A 77 3.06 4.37 19.09
N LEU A 78 2.08 3.52 18.79
CA LEU A 78 1.50 3.41 17.45
C LEU A 78 0.85 4.73 17.03
N VAL A 79 0.01 5.31 17.88
CA VAL A 79 -0.64 6.59 17.61
C VAL A 79 0.39 7.69 17.36
N LYS A 80 1.42 7.79 18.21
CA LYS A 80 2.51 8.75 18.04
C LYS A 80 3.20 8.61 16.69
N LYS A 81 3.60 7.38 16.31
CA LYS A 81 4.25 7.12 15.01
C LYS A 81 3.35 7.44 13.82
N LEU A 82 2.04 7.21 13.94
CA LEU A 82 1.07 7.53 12.90
C LEU A 82 0.80 9.03 12.77
N GLU A 83 0.97 9.81 13.84
CA GLU A 83 0.91 11.28 13.82
C GLU A 83 2.13 11.91 13.16
N GLU A 84 3.31 11.32 13.38
CA GLU A 84 4.59 11.75 12.78
C GLU A 84 4.76 11.24 11.33
N TYR A 85 3.84 10.43 10.83
CA TYR A 85 3.96 9.84 9.50
C TYR A 85 3.83 10.88 8.39
N VAL A 86 4.82 10.89 7.52
CA VAL A 86 4.82 11.64 6.26
C VAL A 86 4.78 10.63 5.11
N PRO A 87 3.83 10.72 4.17
CA PRO A 87 3.77 9.82 3.03
C PRO A 87 5.05 9.95 2.19
N ARG A 88 5.78 8.84 2.05
CA ARG A 88 7.01 8.80 1.25
C ARG A 88 6.90 7.95 0.00
N HIS A 89 5.88 7.10 -0.13
CA HIS A 89 5.76 6.14 -1.23
C HIS A 89 5.44 6.79 -2.58
N GLU A 90 6.18 6.41 -3.62
CA GLU A 90 5.87 6.76 -5.00
C GLU A 90 4.65 5.96 -5.46
N LYS A 91 3.72 6.62 -6.15
CA LYS A 91 2.52 5.98 -6.70
C LYS A 91 2.93 5.04 -7.82
N VAL A 92 2.62 3.74 -7.69
CA VAL A 92 2.95 2.73 -8.71
C VAL A 92 2.26 3.05 -10.04
N ALA A 93 1.06 3.63 -10.00
CA ALA A 93 0.46 4.25 -11.17
C ALA A 93 1.00 5.67 -11.34
N SER A 94 2.01 5.85 -12.19
CA SER A 94 2.29 7.18 -12.72
C SER A 94 1.03 7.67 -13.44
N LYS A 95 0.61 8.91 -13.16
CA LYS A 95 -0.56 9.56 -13.79
C LYS A 95 -0.45 9.62 -15.33
N LYS A 96 0.71 9.28 -15.91
CA LYS A 96 1.00 9.30 -17.33
C LYS A 96 0.74 7.99 -18.08
N SER A 97 0.38 6.89 -17.40
CA SER A 97 0.20 5.60 -18.09
C SER A 97 -1.22 5.35 -18.62
N TRP A 98 -2.19 6.22 -18.33
CA TRP A 98 -3.60 6.03 -18.70
C TRP A 98 -4.15 7.07 -19.70
N GLU A 99 -3.28 7.86 -20.33
CA GLU A 99 -3.64 8.71 -21.49
C GLU A 99 -3.29 8.03 -22.82
N MET A 100 -3.53 6.72 -22.95
CA MET A 100 -3.31 5.98 -24.20
C MET A 100 -4.47 5.05 -24.58
N GLU A 101 -5.70 5.52 -24.44
CA GLU A 101 -6.82 4.87 -25.13
C GLU A 101 -8.01 5.80 -25.36
N GLN A 102 -7.77 6.97 -25.97
CA GLN A 102 -8.83 7.70 -26.65
C GLN A 102 -8.35 8.16 -28.03
N ILE A 103 -9.16 7.77 -29.02
CA ILE A 103 -9.15 8.14 -30.44
C ILE A 103 -8.38 7.16 -31.34
N GLY A 104 -9.07 6.06 -31.65
CA GLY A 104 -8.91 5.38 -32.93
C GLY A 104 -9.21 6.33 -34.08
N GLN A 105 -8.27 6.45 -35.02
CA GLN A 105 -8.55 6.85 -36.39
C GLN A 105 -8.06 5.72 -37.29
N SER A 106 -9.01 4.99 -37.86
CA SER A 106 -8.78 4.07 -38.97
C SER A 106 -8.22 4.83 -40.17
N PRO A 107 -7.09 4.43 -40.79
CA PRO A 107 -6.75 4.94 -42.10
C PRO A 107 -7.72 4.31 -43.12
N THR A 108 -8.52 5.15 -43.76
CA THR A 108 -9.33 4.79 -44.93
C THR A 108 -8.45 4.12 -45.98
N CYS A 109 -8.75 2.85 -46.25
CA CYS A 109 -8.28 2.10 -47.40
C CYS A 109 -8.74 2.81 -48.68
N GLN A 110 -7.83 3.46 -49.41
CA GLN A 110 -8.07 3.87 -50.79
C GLN A 110 -7.45 2.83 -51.72
N ILE A 111 -8.31 1.94 -52.22
CA ILE A 111 -8.07 1.16 -53.45
C ILE A 111 -9.04 1.71 -54.49
N SER A 112 -8.54 2.41 -55.52
CA SER A 112 -8.99 2.21 -56.91
C SER A 112 -8.02 2.90 -57.88
N ARG A 113 -7.90 2.26 -59.05
CA ARG A 113 -7.07 2.56 -60.21
C ARG A 113 -7.45 3.84 -60.93
#